data_AF-A0A1A9VJ38-F1
#
_entry.id   AF-A0A1A9VJ38-F1
#
_cell.length_a   1.000
_cell.length_b   1.000
_cell.length_c   1.000
_cell.angle_alpha   90.00
_cell.angle_beta   90.00
_cell.angle_gamma   90.00
#
_symmetry.space_group_name_H-M   'P 1'
#
loop_
_entity.id
_entity.type
_entity.pdbx_description
1 polymer ?
#
loop_
_entity_poly.entity_id
_entity_poly.type
_entity_poly.pdbx_seq_one_letter_code
_entity_poly.pdbx_strand_id
1 'polypeptide(L)'
;MWKDGYACYSHRNRRNKEPVRTVVEIIIILSKMFSDIPYGNIKHSLLEKNFDSIGSKAELKQRLVEHLEKEGEDLSIFEFEYNIEGREQTDNFGGTENTATAREKHSEEKGEDGASVSNAVIMQFMQQMRQQMQQQGQQIESKIDIVQENQRILQTHIDEMCQQFEGKVHVLEEKVDNAIGQLDAIINAQEKDVKNEIKALEKELAKLQTNDVTTSTIKVKILLFDGTTNSNAFKLQFGVVATKNMWDDDDKAVVLITSLRGAATEIIQIIPDGKRAEFAAIMVALERKYGSKRCQKLNERIQNYATEIERVYRCA
;
A
#
# COMPACT_ATOMS: atom_id res chain seq x y z
N MET A 1 -7.09 12.01 44.69
CA MET A 1 -6.44 13.10 43.92
C MET A 1 -5.24 12.44 43.27
N TRP A 2 -5.15 12.26 41.95
CA TRP A 2 -5.10 13.31 40.94
C TRP A 2 -6.09 13.07 39.79
N LYS A 3 -6.69 14.17 39.32
CA LYS A 3 -7.57 14.30 38.16
C LYS A 3 -6.82 15.07 37.07
N ASP A 4 -7.18 14.76 35.82
CA ASP A 4 -7.06 15.56 34.58
C ASP A 4 -5.62 15.91 34.13
N GLY A 5 -5.23 15.83 32.86
CA GLY A 5 -5.96 15.65 31.61
C GLY A 5 -5.23 16.45 30.54
N TYR A 6 -4.59 15.79 29.57
CA TYR A 6 -4.30 16.38 28.26
C TYR A 6 -4.40 15.27 27.21
N ALA A 7 -5.43 15.42 26.38
CA ALA A 7 -5.60 14.70 25.13
C ALA A 7 -4.50 15.09 24.14
N CYS A 8 -3.96 14.11 23.44
CA CYS A 8 -3.30 14.34 22.15
C CYS A 8 -3.87 13.35 21.13
N TYR A 9 -4.56 13.92 20.15
CA TYR A 9 -5.06 13.30 18.95
C TYR A 9 -3.92 12.99 17.97
N SER A 10 -4.19 12.01 17.11
CA SER A 10 -3.63 11.81 15.76
C SER A 10 -2.21 11.26 15.62
N HIS A 11 -2.13 9.96 15.30
CA HIS A 11 -1.81 9.49 13.94
C HIS A 11 -2.02 7.97 13.90
N ARG A 12 -3.29 7.54 13.77
CA ARG A 12 -3.58 6.13 13.51
C ARG A 12 -3.51 5.90 11.99
N ASN A 13 -2.37 5.34 11.61
CA ASN A 13 -1.99 4.87 10.28
C ASN A 13 -3.19 4.23 9.55
N ARG A 14 -3.77 4.95 8.59
CA ARG A 14 -4.67 4.40 7.57
C ARG A 14 -3.83 3.55 6.62
N ARG A 15 -3.57 2.31 7.00
CA ARG A 15 -3.12 1.26 6.07
C ARG A 15 -3.49 -0.06 6.70
N ASN A 16 -4.60 -0.63 6.21
CA ASN A 16 -4.89 -2.06 6.09
C ASN A 16 -6.41 -2.29 6.10
N LYS A 17 -6.97 -2.70 4.97
CA LYS A 17 -7.52 -4.07 4.76
C LYS A 17 -8.27 -4.13 3.41
N GLU A 18 -8.07 -5.25 2.72
CA GLU A 18 -8.84 -5.82 1.59
C GLU A 18 -8.40 -5.56 0.14
N PRO A 19 -7.85 -6.60 -0.53
CA PRO A 19 -7.86 -6.72 -1.98
C PRO A 19 -8.82 -7.81 -2.50
N VAL A 20 -9.64 -8.48 -1.66
CA VAL A 20 -10.42 -9.66 -2.08
C VAL A 20 -11.94 -9.45 -2.08
N ARG A 21 -12.46 -8.34 -1.52
CA ARG A 21 -13.88 -7.96 -1.64
C ARG A 21 -14.20 -7.22 -2.93
N THR A 22 -13.19 -6.82 -3.69
CA THR A 22 -13.32 -5.76 -4.69
C THR A 22 -13.84 -6.26 -6.02
N VAL A 23 -13.53 -7.47 -6.49
CA VAL A 23 -13.89 -7.84 -7.88
C VAL A 23 -15.39 -8.07 -8.05
N VAL A 24 -16.06 -8.73 -7.11
CA VAL A 24 -17.51 -8.98 -7.18
C VAL A 24 -18.29 -7.70 -6.90
N GLU A 25 -17.87 -6.88 -5.93
CA GLU A 25 -18.48 -5.57 -5.68
C GLU A 25 -18.26 -4.62 -6.86
N ILE A 26 -17.08 -4.59 -7.48
CA ILE A 26 -16.80 -3.82 -8.70
C ILE A 26 -17.64 -4.34 -9.86
N ILE A 27 -17.75 -5.65 -10.09
CA ILE A 27 -18.60 -6.20 -11.18
C ILE A 27 -20.09 -5.87 -10.96
N ILE A 28 -20.58 -5.94 -9.72
CA ILE A 28 -21.96 -5.61 -9.37
C ILE A 28 -22.21 -4.09 -9.52
N ILE A 29 -21.28 -3.26 -9.04
CA ILE A 29 -21.35 -1.80 -9.15
C ILE A 29 -21.25 -1.36 -10.61
N LEU A 30 -20.37 -1.97 -11.41
CA LEU A 30 -20.26 -1.71 -12.85
C LEU A 30 -21.51 -2.19 -13.59
N SER A 31 -22.00 -3.40 -13.34
CA SER A 31 -23.22 -3.90 -13.96
C SER A 31 -24.44 -3.01 -13.64
N LYS A 32 -24.49 -2.44 -12.43
CA LYS A 32 -25.53 -1.49 -12.01
C LYS A 32 -25.34 -0.10 -12.64
N MET A 33 -24.14 0.47 -12.60
CA MET A 33 -23.83 1.76 -13.23
C MET A 33 -24.05 1.74 -14.74
N PHE A 34 -23.70 0.64 -15.42
CA PHE A 34 -23.89 0.51 -16.86
C PHE A 34 -25.33 0.17 -17.26
N SER A 35 -26.17 -0.39 -16.38
CA SER A 35 -27.58 -0.67 -16.68
C SER A 35 -28.39 0.62 -16.87
N ASP A 36 -28.10 1.64 -16.05
CA ASP A 36 -28.89 2.87 -15.96
C ASP A 36 -28.47 3.98 -16.95
N ILE A 37 -27.38 3.80 -17.71
CA ILE A 37 -26.91 4.83 -18.66
C ILE A 37 -27.87 4.96 -19.86
N PRO A 38 -28.37 6.18 -20.16
CA PRO A 38 -29.17 6.45 -21.36
C PRO A 38 -28.40 6.15 -22.64
N TYR A 39 -29.10 5.67 -23.68
CA TYR A 39 -28.49 5.33 -24.97
C TYR A 39 -27.75 6.52 -25.62
N GLY A 40 -28.30 7.73 -25.48
CA GLY A 40 -27.69 8.96 -26.00
C GLY A 40 -26.32 9.25 -25.40
N ASN A 41 -26.14 9.03 -24.10
CA ASN A 41 -24.89 9.30 -23.39
C ASN A 41 -23.78 8.33 -23.83
N ILE A 42 -24.12 7.04 -24.00
CA ILE A 42 -23.17 6.04 -24.51
C ILE A 42 -22.71 6.42 -25.93
N LYS A 43 -23.65 6.87 -26.76
CA LYS A 43 -23.36 7.30 -28.14
C LYS A 43 -22.46 8.55 -28.16
N HIS A 44 -22.73 9.53 -27.30
CA HIS A 44 -21.95 10.76 -27.19
C HIS A 44 -20.51 10.49 -26.78
N SER A 45 -20.28 9.70 -25.72
CA SER A 45 -18.93 9.38 -25.25
C SER A 45 -18.11 8.60 -26.29
N LEU A 46 -18.75 7.74 -27.09
CA LEU A 46 -18.08 7.07 -28.21
C LEU A 46 -17.71 8.05 -29.33
N LEU A 47 -18.59 9.00 -29.65
CA LEU A 47 -18.34 10.01 -30.68
C LEU A 47 -17.22 10.99 -30.27
N GLU A 48 -17.17 11.43 -29.01
CA GLU A 48 -16.08 12.29 -28.50
C GLU A 48 -14.72 11.60 -28.59
N LYS A 49 -14.70 10.28 -28.38
CA LYS A 49 -13.51 9.44 -28.51
C LYS A 49 -13.26 8.97 -29.97
N ASN A 50 -14.00 9.49 -30.96
CA ASN A 50 -13.90 9.17 -32.40
C ASN A 50 -14.18 7.69 -32.77
N PHE A 51 -15.05 7.02 -32.03
CA PHE A 51 -15.44 5.62 -32.29
C PHE A 51 -16.79 5.48 -33.00
N ASP A 52 -17.00 4.33 -33.62
CA ASP A 52 -18.26 3.99 -34.29
C ASP A 52 -19.42 3.89 -33.28
N SER A 53 -20.37 4.80 -33.45
CA SER A 53 -21.52 5.01 -32.60
C SER A 53 -22.83 4.41 -33.17
N ILE A 54 -22.69 3.57 -34.20
CA ILE A 54 -23.80 2.85 -34.84
C ILE A 54 -23.92 1.45 -34.23
N GLY A 55 -25.12 1.09 -33.77
CA GLY A 55 -25.40 -0.24 -33.22
C GLY A 55 -26.46 -0.23 -32.13
N SER A 56 -26.82 -1.42 -31.66
CA SER A 56 -27.75 -1.58 -30.54
C SER A 56 -27.15 -1.05 -29.23
N LYS A 57 -28.00 -0.71 -28.25
CA LYS A 57 -27.52 -0.21 -26.94
C LYS A 57 -26.51 -1.16 -26.29
N ALA A 58 -26.70 -2.48 -26.45
CA ALA A 58 -25.79 -3.49 -25.93
C ALA A 58 -24.43 -3.48 -26.67
N GLU A 59 -24.43 -3.35 -28.00
CA GLU A 59 -23.19 -3.27 -28.80
C GLU A 59 -22.37 -2.02 -28.46
N LEU A 60 -23.03 -0.87 -28.31
CA LEU A 60 -22.33 0.37 -27.94
C LEU A 60 -21.78 0.30 -26.51
N LYS A 61 -22.50 -0.34 -25.57
CA LYS A 61 -21.99 -0.60 -24.22
C LYS A 61 -20.75 -1.48 -24.25
N GLN A 62 -20.80 -2.57 -25.00
CA GLN A 62 -19.68 -3.52 -25.11
C GLN A 62 -18.43 -2.83 -25.68
N ARG A 63 -18.58 -2.02 -26.75
CA ARG A 63 -17.46 -1.26 -27.32
C ARG A 63 -16.86 -0.25 -26.34
N LEU A 64 -17.70 0.42 -25.55
CA LEU A 64 -17.24 1.38 -24.55
C LEU A 64 -16.47 0.69 -23.41
N VAL A 65 -16.97 -0.45 -22.93
CA VAL A 65 -16.32 -1.27 -21.90
C VAL A 65 -14.95 -1.77 -22.37
N GLU A 66 -14.88 -2.36 -23.57
CA GLU A 66 -13.63 -2.86 -24.15
C GLU A 66 -12.58 -1.76 -24.36
N HIS A 67 -13.03 -0.52 -24.56
CA HIS A 67 -12.15 0.62 -24.71
C HIS A 67 -11.57 1.09 -23.37
N LEU A 68 -12.42 1.25 -22.35
CA LEU A 68 -11.98 1.65 -21.00
C LEU A 68 -11.00 0.64 -20.40
N GLU A 69 -11.21 -0.66 -20.67
CA GLU A 69 -10.27 -1.73 -20.29
C GLU A 69 -8.92 -1.63 -21.00
N LYS A 70 -8.88 -1.14 -22.25
CA LYS A 70 -7.63 -0.97 -23.02
C LYS A 70 -6.85 0.28 -22.63
N GLU A 71 -7.52 1.36 -22.23
CA GLU A 71 -6.86 2.61 -21.81
C GLU A 71 -6.35 2.56 -20.36
N GLY A 72 -6.72 1.53 -19.59
CA GLY A 72 -6.29 1.36 -18.20
C GLY A 72 -6.88 2.42 -17.26
N GLU A 73 -8.00 3.04 -17.65
CA GLU A 73 -8.70 4.01 -16.84
C GLU A 73 -9.43 3.31 -15.68
N ASP A 74 -9.28 3.86 -14.47
CA ASP A 74 -9.96 3.35 -13.28
C ASP A 74 -11.46 3.61 -13.40
N LEU A 75 -12.21 2.55 -13.69
CA LEU A 75 -13.66 2.56 -13.88
C LEU A 75 -14.44 3.08 -12.64
N SER A 76 -13.78 3.22 -11.49
CA SER A 76 -14.36 3.82 -10.28
C SER A 76 -14.42 5.36 -10.30
N ILE A 77 -13.72 6.02 -11.24
CA ILE A 77 -13.59 7.48 -11.35
C ILE A 77 -14.32 8.04 -12.59
N PHE A 78 -14.90 7.17 -13.44
CA PHE A 78 -15.54 7.61 -14.68
C PHE A 78 -16.89 8.31 -14.41
N GLU A 79 -16.87 9.64 -14.37
CA GLU A 79 -18.02 10.49 -14.08
C GLU A 79 -18.73 10.86 -15.40
N PHE A 80 -19.95 10.35 -15.61
CA PHE A 80 -20.77 10.79 -16.74
C PHE A 80 -21.42 12.13 -16.39
N GLU A 81 -21.12 13.19 -17.15
CA GLU A 81 -21.93 14.41 -17.12
C GLU A 81 -23.32 14.09 -17.71
N TYR A 82 -24.33 14.00 -16.84
CA TYR A 82 -25.71 13.78 -17.22
C TYR A 82 -26.31 15.06 -17.81
N ASN A 83 -26.15 15.28 -19.12
CA ASN A 83 -26.99 16.24 -19.83
C ASN A 83 -28.36 15.61 -20.09
N ILE A 84 -29.31 15.88 -19.18
CA ILE A 84 -30.73 15.59 -19.40
C ILE A 84 -31.29 16.68 -20.32
N GLU A 85 -31.02 16.57 -21.63
CA GLU A 85 -31.81 17.28 -22.63
C GLU A 85 -32.29 16.30 -23.68
N GLY A 86 -33.61 16.27 -23.85
CA GLY A 86 -34.34 15.15 -24.41
C GLY A 86 -34.16 14.93 -25.92
N ARG A 87 -34.27 13.68 -26.33
CA ARG A 87 -35.39 13.15 -27.14
C ARG A 87 -35.12 11.69 -27.49
N GLU A 88 -36.14 10.86 -27.25
CA GLU A 88 -36.26 9.54 -27.85
C GLU A 88 -36.38 9.70 -29.38
N GLN A 89 -35.34 9.32 -30.11
CA GLN A 89 -35.43 9.05 -31.54
C GLN A 89 -35.71 7.56 -31.71
N THR A 90 -36.99 7.22 -31.87
CA THR A 90 -37.43 5.94 -32.42
C THR A 90 -37.46 6.04 -33.94
N ASP A 91 -36.30 6.00 -34.59
CA ASP A 91 -36.24 5.89 -36.05
C ASP A 91 -35.92 4.46 -36.44
N ASN A 92 -36.97 3.67 -36.68
CA ASN A 92 -36.97 2.56 -37.63
C ASN A 92 -38.41 2.12 -37.95
N PHE A 93 -39.15 2.97 -38.66
CA PHE A 93 -40.26 2.53 -39.49
C PHE A 93 -39.78 2.44 -40.94
N GLY A 94 -39.35 1.24 -41.34
CA GLY A 94 -39.12 0.90 -42.74
C GLY A 94 -40.45 0.81 -43.48
N GLY A 95 -40.97 1.95 -43.92
CA GLY A 95 -42.11 2.03 -44.81
C GLY A 95 -41.69 1.78 -46.26
N THR A 96 -42.10 0.65 -46.83
CA THR A 96 -42.14 0.49 -48.28
C THR A 96 -43.37 1.25 -48.80
N GLU A 97 -43.12 2.49 -49.25
CA GLU A 97 -44.07 3.29 -50.00
C GLU A 97 -44.39 2.60 -51.34
N ASN A 98 -45.61 2.08 -51.48
CA ASN A 98 -46.20 1.84 -52.79
C ASN A 98 -47.23 2.94 -53.04
N THR A 99 -46.77 4.02 -53.67
CA THR A 99 -47.60 5.02 -54.33
C THR A 99 -48.34 4.35 -55.50
N ALA A 100 -49.66 4.18 -55.38
CA ALA A 100 -50.52 3.89 -56.51
C ALA A 100 -51.52 5.05 -56.70
N THR A 101 -51.11 5.96 -57.56
CA THR A 101 -51.87 6.96 -58.33
C THR A 101 -53.40 6.85 -58.25
N ALA A 102 -54.02 7.80 -57.56
CA ALA A 102 -55.41 8.18 -57.78
C ALA A 102 -55.51 8.95 -59.10
N ARG A 103 -56.19 8.37 -60.10
CA ARG A 103 -56.65 9.10 -61.28
C ARG A 103 -58.16 9.17 -61.23
N GLU A 104 -58.67 10.19 -60.56
CA GLU A 104 -60.06 10.61 -60.65
C GLU A 104 -60.38 10.99 -62.09
N LYS A 105 -61.28 10.25 -62.72
CA LYS A 105 -62.07 10.73 -63.84
C LYS A 105 -63.53 10.44 -63.55
N HIS A 106 -64.27 11.53 -63.36
CA HIS A 106 -65.72 11.56 -63.36
C HIS A 106 -66.28 10.90 -64.62
N SER A 107 -67.22 9.98 -64.44
CA SER A 107 -68.26 9.65 -65.41
C SER A 107 -69.44 9.11 -64.62
N GLU A 108 -70.50 9.89 -64.53
CA GLU A 108 -71.83 9.44 -64.10
C GLU A 108 -72.31 8.39 -65.11
N GLU A 109 -72.42 7.13 -64.69
CA GLU A 109 -73.17 6.12 -65.43
C GLU A 109 -73.99 5.29 -64.45
N LYS A 110 -75.30 5.31 -64.67
CA LYS A 110 -76.31 4.55 -63.91
C LYS A 110 -76.01 3.06 -64.02
N GLY A 111 -75.69 2.42 -62.90
CA GLY A 111 -75.55 0.96 -62.81
C GLY A 111 -75.61 0.48 -61.37
N GLU A 112 -76.77 -0.02 -60.94
CA GLU A 112 -77.00 -0.57 -59.59
C GLU A 112 -76.19 -1.84 -59.30
N ASP A 113 -75.46 -2.41 -60.27
CA ASP A 113 -74.61 -3.61 -60.12
C ASP A 113 -73.11 -3.32 -59.84
N GLY A 114 -72.59 -2.13 -60.18
CA GLY A 114 -71.16 -1.81 -60.03
C GLY A 114 -70.73 -1.46 -58.59
N ALA A 115 -71.63 -0.86 -57.82
CA ALA A 115 -71.40 -0.51 -56.41
C ALA A 115 -71.30 -1.76 -55.50
N SER A 116 -72.02 -2.84 -55.84
CA SER A 116 -72.02 -4.09 -55.08
C SER A 116 -70.67 -4.82 -55.20
N VAL A 117 -70.08 -4.83 -56.42
CA VAL A 117 -68.76 -5.43 -56.69
C VAL A 117 -67.65 -4.65 -55.98
N SER A 118 -67.70 -3.31 -55.99
CA SER A 118 -66.72 -2.48 -55.27
C SER A 118 -66.76 -2.71 -53.75
N ASN A 119 -67.96 -2.84 -53.17
CA ASN A 119 -68.11 -3.13 -51.73
C ASN A 119 -67.62 -4.55 -51.38
N ALA A 120 -67.82 -5.53 -52.26
CA ALA A 120 -67.33 -6.90 -52.06
C ALA A 120 -65.80 -6.97 -52.03
N VAL A 121 -65.11 -6.24 -52.92
CA VAL A 121 -63.64 -6.17 -52.95
C VAL A 121 -63.09 -5.52 -51.68
N ILE A 122 -63.72 -4.46 -51.17
CA ILE A 122 -63.34 -3.80 -49.91
C ILE A 122 -63.54 -4.76 -48.72
N MET A 123 -64.66 -5.50 -48.68
CA MET A 123 -64.90 -6.51 -47.63
C MET A 123 -63.86 -7.63 -47.65
N GLN A 124 -63.46 -8.12 -48.83
CA GLN A 124 -62.43 -9.16 -48.95
C GLN A 124 -61.06 -8.65 -48.48
N PHE A 125 -60.69 -7.41 -48.84
CA PHE A 125 -59.47 -6.78 -48.35
C PHE A 125 -59.47 -6.59 -46.83
N MET A 126 -60.59 -6.11 -46.26
CA MET A 126 -60.75 -5.99 -44.81
C MET A 126 -60.71 -7.35 -44.10
N GLN A 127 -61.27 -8.39 -44.70
CA GLN A 127 -61.23 -9.75 -44.16
C GLN A 127 -59.80 -10.32 -44.17
N GLN A 128 -59.06 -10.14 -45.27
CA GLN A 128 -57.67 -10.57 -45.37
C GLN A 128 -56.78 -9.81 -44.35
N MET A 129 -56.95 -8.50 -44.24
CA MET A 129 -56.27 -7.67 -43.24
C MET A 129 -56.58 -8.14 -41.82
N ARG A 130 -57.84 -8.46 -41.52
CA ARG A 130 -58.25 -8.97 -40.20
C ARG A 130 -57.61 -10.31 -39.90
N GLN A 131 -57.57 -11.23 -40.86
CA GLN A 131 -56.93 -12.54 -40.69
C GLN A 131 -55.42 -12.42 -40.47
N GLN A 132 -54.74 -11.57 -41.26
CA GLN A 132 -53.30 -11.31 -41.09
C GLN A 132 -53.00 -10.70 -39.72
N MET A 133 -53.82 -9.74 -39.27
CA MET A 133 -53.67 -9.12 -37.95
C MET A 133 -53.88 -10.13 -36.81
N GLN A 134 -54.86 -11.03 -36.95
CA GLN A 134 -55.09 -12.11 -35.97
C GLN A 134 -53.90 -13.08 -35.92
N GLN A 135 -53.35 -13.48 -37.07
CA GLN A 135 -52.18 -14.37 -37.12
C GLN A 135 -50.93 -13.70 -36.53
N GLN A 136 -50.69 -12.42 -36.84
CA GLN A 136 -49.60 -11.65 -36.24
C GLN A 136 -49.78 -11.50 -34.73
N GLY A 137 -51.01 -11.26 -34.26
CA GLY A 137 -51.33 -11.21 -32.83
C GLY A 137 -50.96 -12.50 -32.10
N GLN A 138 -51.37 -13.65 -32.65
CA GLN A 138 -51.03 -14.97 -32.08
C GLN A 138 -49.51 -15.24 -32.09
N GLN A 139 -48.80 -14.82 -33.14
CA GLN A 139 -47.35 -14.99 -33.20
C GLN A 139 -46.62 -14.12 -32.16
N ILE A 140 -47.10 -12.89 -31.93
CA ILE A 140 -46.56 -12.00 -30.90
C ILE A 140 -46.81 -12.59 -29.51
N GLU A 141 -48.03 -13.06 -29.24
CA GLU A 141 -48.40 -13.68 -27.97
C GLU A 141 -47.51 -14.90 -27.66
N SER A 142 -47.32 -15.80 -28.63
CA SER A 142 -46.40 -16.94 -28.48
C SER A 142 -44.95 -16.52 -28.22
N LYS A 143 -44.45 -15.45 -28.87
CA LYS A 143 -43.10 -14.94 -28.60
C LYS A 143 -42.99 -14.31 -27.21
N ILE A 144 -44.03 -13.63 -26.74
CA ILE A 144 -44.10 -13.08 -25.38
C ILE A 144 -44.01 -14.21 -24.35
N ASP A 145 -44.77 -15.30 -24.52
CA ASP A 145 -44.73 -16.46 -23.63
C ASP A 145 -43.33 -17.08 -23.55
N ILE A 146 -42.65 -17.23 -24.70
CA ILE A 146 -41.27 -17.76 -24.76
C ILE A 146 -40.30 -16.83 -24.03
N VAL A 147 -40.42 -15.51 -24.22
CA VAL A 147 -39.55 -14.53 -23.55
C VAL A 147 -39.78 -14.54 -22.03
N GLN A 148 -41.04 -14.63 -21.60
CA GLN A 148 -41.40 -14.71 -20.19
C GLN A 148 -40.84 -15.99 -19.54
N GLU A 149 -40.93 -17.12 -20.22
CA GLU A 149 -40.37 -18.38 -19.70
C GLU A 149 -38.84 -18.34 -19.64
N ASN A 150 -38.18 -17.80 -20.66
CA ASN A 150 -36.73 -17.59 -20.63
C ASN A 150 -36.30 -16.67 -19.48
N GLN A 151 -37.07 -15.60 -19.21
CA GLN A 151 -36.81 -14.70 -18.08
C GLN A 151 -36.95 -15.44 -16.75
N ARG A 152 -37.94 -16.32 -16.60
CA ARG A 152 -38.14 -17.14 -15.40
C ARG A 152 -36.99 -18.13 -15.19
N ILE A 153 -36.56 -18.80 -16.25
CA ILE A 153 -35.42 -19.73 -16.22
C ILE A 153 -34.14 -18.99 -15.83
N LEU A 154 -33.85 -17.84 -16.45
CA LEU A 154 -32.68 -17.03 -16.13
C LEU A 154 -32.69 -16.57 -14.67
N GLN A 155 -33.84 -16.11 -14.16
CA GLN A 155 -33.97 -15.72 -12.77
C GLN A 155 -33.67 -16.89 -11.82
N THR A 156 -34.20 -18.07 -12.14
CA THR A 156 -33.98 -19.29 -11.34
C THR A 156 -32.50 -19.67 -11.32
N HIS A 157 -31.83 -19.61 -12.47
CA HIS A 157 -30.40 -19.92 -12.56
C HIS A 157 -29.52 -18.91 -11.79
N ILE A 158 -29.89 -17.62 -11.83
CA ILE A 158 -29.22 -16.58 -11.05
C ILE A 158 -29.38 -16.86 -9.55
N ASP A 159 -30.58 -17.20 -9.10
CA ASP A 159 -30.86 -17.48 -7.68
C ASP A 159 -30.07 -18.71 -7.19
N GLU A 160 -30.06 -19.79 -7.97
CA GLU A 160 -29.26 -21.00 -7.70
C GLU A 160 -27.76 -20.68 -7.61
N MET A 161 -27.25 -19.89 -8.54
CA MET A 161 -25.84 -19.49 -8.55
C MET A 161 -25.51 -18.63 -7.33
N CYS A 162 -26.38 -17.70 -6.95
CA CYS A 162 -26.22 -16.89 -5.74
C CYS A 162 -26.18 -17.76 -4.48
N GLN A 163 -27.11 -18.72 -4.34
CA GLN A 163 -27.12 -19.66 -3.21
C GLN A 163 -25.86 -20.52 -3.15
N GLN A 164 -25.36 -20.99 -4.29
CA GLN A 164 -24.10 -21.74 -4.36
C GLN A 164 -22.90 -20.89 -3.92
N PHE A 165 -22.84 -19.63 -4.34
CA PHE A 165 -21.77 -18.72 -3.92
C PHE A 165 -21.86 -18.40 -2.43
N GLU A 166 -23.05 -18.10 -1.92
CA GLU A 166 -23.29 -17.83 -0.50
C GLU A 166 -22.86 -19.03 0.37
N GLY A 167 -23.22 -20.25 -0.03
CA GLY A 167 -22.78 -21.46 0.65
C GLY A 167 -21.25 -21.64 0.65
N LYS A 168 -20.58 -21.36 -0.48
CA LYS A 168 -19.11 -21.42 -0.55
C LYS A 168 -18.44 -20.36 0.31
N VAL A 169 -19.00 -19.15 0.36
CA VAL A 169 -18.51 -18.07 1.22
C VAL A 169 -18.65 -18.46 2.69
N HIS A 170 -19.81 -18.97 3.10
CA HIS A 170 -20.04 -19.39 4.49
C HIS A 170 -19.05 -20.46 4.95
N VAL A 171 -18.79 -21.47 4.11
CA VAL A 171 -17.78 -22.51 4.41
C VAL A 171 -16.38 -21.93 4.51
N LEU A 172 -16.04 -20.93 3.71
CA LEU A 172 -14.74 -20.24 3.79
C LEU A 172 -14.63 -19.39 5.06
N GLU A 173 -15.70 -18.67 5.43
CA GLU A 173 -15.77 -17.90 6.67
C GLU A 173 -15.54 -18.80 7.89
N GLU A 174 -16.24 -19.95 7.97
CA GLU A 174 -16.06 -20.90 9.07
C GLU A 174 -14.62 -21.46 9.14
N LYS A 175 -14.03 -21.77 7.99
CA LYS A 175 -12.62 -22.23 7.93
C LYS A 175 -11.65 -21.16 8.42
N VAL A 176 -11.87 -19.90 8.04
CA VAL A 176 -11.05 -18.77 8.48
C VAL A 176 -11.20 -18.56 9.98
N ASP A 177 -12.42 -18.55 10.51
CA ASP A 177 -12.70 -18.38 11.93
C ASP A 177 -12.07 -19.51 12.76
N ASN A 178 -12.18 -20.76 12.32
CA ASN A 178 -11.52 -21.88 12.98
C ASN A 178 -9.99 -21.75 12.94
N ALA A 179 -9.40 -21.33 11.82
CA ALA A 179 -7.95 -21.11 11.73
C ALA A 179 -7.46 -19.98 12.66
N ILE A 180 -8.23 -18.89 12.74
CA ILE A 180 -7.96 -17.79 13.68
C ILE A 180 -8.00 -18.30 15.13
N GLY A 181 -9.04 -19.06 15.50
CA GLY A 181 -9.15 -19.64 16.84
C GLY A 181 -8.00 -20.58 17.20
N GLN A 182 -7.52 -21.39 16.25
CA GLN A 182 -6.34 -22.24 16.45
C GLN A 182 -5.06 -21.41 16.64
N LEU A 183 -4.86 -20.35 15.86
CA LEU A 183 -3.71 -19.45 16.00
C LEU A 183 -3.73 -18.74 17.35
N ASP A 184 -4.89 -18.24 17.79
CA ASP A 184 -5.03 -17.61 19.10
C ASP A 184 -4.67 -18.57 20.24
N ALA A 185 -5.09 -19.84 20.15
CA ALA A 185 -4.73 -20.85 21.15
C ALA A 185 -3.21 -21.11 21.20
N ILE A 186 -2.56 -21.21 20.03
CA ILE A 186 -1.11 -21.42 19.93
C ILE A 186 -0.35 -20.21 20.49
N ILE A 187 -0.75 -18.99 20.11
CA ILE A 187 -0.12 -17.75 20.56
C ILE A 187 -0.22 -17.64 22.09
N ASN A 188 -1.40 -17.89 22.67
CA ASN A 188 -1.59 -17.83 24.12
C ASN A 188 -0.76 -18.89 24.88
N ALA A 189 -0.63 -20.10 24.32
CA ALA A 189 0.21 -21.15 24.90
C ALA A 189 1.70 -20.74 24.87
N GLN A 190 2.20 -20.27 23.72
CA GLN A 190 3.58 -19.81 23.58
C GLN A 190 3.88 -18.61 24.48
N GLU A 191 2.97 -17.64 24.60
CA GLU A 191 3.13 -16.49 25.49
C GLU A 191 3.27 -16.94 26.95
N LYS A 192 2.48 -17.93 27.37
CA LYS A 192 2.56 -18.51 28.72
C LYS A 192 3.92 -19.19 28.94
N ASP A 193 4.39 -19.97 27.98
CA ASP A 193 5.66 -20.68 28.09
C ASP A 193 6.84 -19.71 28.16
N VAL A 194 6.88 -18.71 27.27
CA VAL A 194 7.91 -17.64 27.30
C VAL A 194 7.88 -16.89 28.63
N LYS A 195 6.70 -16.54 29.17
CA LYS A 195 6.60 -15.91 30.50
C LYS A 195 7.15 -16.78 31.61
N ASN A 196 6.98 -18.10 31.52
CA ASN A 196 7.52 -19.03 32.53
C ASN A 196 9.04 -19.16 32.42
N GLU A 197 9.57 -19.22 31.20
CA GLU A 197 11.03 -19.24 30.96
C GLU A 197 11.69 -17.95 31.44
N ILE A 198 11.11 -16.77 31.17
CA ILE A 198 11.60 -15.49 31.68
C ILE A 198 11.66 -15.50 33.20
N LYS A 199 10.60 -15.94 33.89
CA LYS A 199 10.61 -16.04 35.36
C LYS A 199 11.67 -17.01 35.88
N ALA A 200 11.93 -18.10 35.16
CA ALA A 200 12.97 -19.05 35.53
C ALA A 200 14.37 -18.42 35.39
N LEU A 201 14.63 -17.72 34.28
CA LEU A 201 15.88 -17.00 34.04
C LEU A 201 16.10 -15.88 35.05
N GLU A 202 15.07 -15.10 35.38
CA GLU A 202 15.12 -14.07 36.44
C GLU A 202 15.53 -14.68 37.78
N LYS A 203 15.01 -15.87 38.12
CA LYS A 203 15.38 -16.59 39.34
C LYS A 203 16.83 -17.09 39.31
N GLU A 204 17.30 -17.61 38.18
CA GLU A 204 18.71 -18.03 38.04
C GLU A 204 19.67 -16.83 38.09
N LEU A 205 19.31 -15.71 37.47
CA LEU A 205 20.09 -14.47 37.54
C LEU A 205 20.22 -13.96 38.98
N ALA A 206 19.12 -14.00 39.75
CA ALA A 206 19.14 -13.62 41.16
C ALA A 206 20.11 -14.51 41.98
N LYS A 207 20.18 -15.82 41.69
CA LYS A 207 21.13 -16.73 42.36
C LYS A 207 22.58 -16.39 42.03
N LEU A 208 22.88 -16.02 40.77
CA LEU A 208 24.22 -15.59 40.36
C LEU A 208 24.63 -14.28 41.02
N GLN A 209 23.69 -13.36 41.26
CA GLN A 209 23.97 -12.13 42.02
C GLN A 209 24.21 -12.40 43.52
N THR A 210 23.62 -13.46 44.09
CA THR A 210 23.87 -13.85 45.50
C THR A 210 25.11 -14.73 45.70
N ASN A 211 25.52 -15.49 44.67
CA ASN A 211 26.75 -16.26 44.67
C ASN A 211 27.89 -15.39 44.14
N ASP A 212 28.40 -14.55 45.03
CA ASP A 212 29.77 -14.06 44.94
C ASP A 212 30.16 -13.41 43.60
N VAL A 213 29.46 -12.34 43.25
CA VAL A 213 30.23 -11.15 42.87
C VAL A 213 30.69 -10.51 44.17
N THR A 214 31.64 -11.15 44.85
CA THR A 214 32.89 -10.44 45.02
C THR A 214 33.17 -9.92 43.63
N THR A 215 32.85 -8.64 43.44
CA THR A 215 33.85 -7.76 42.93
C THR A 215 35.13 -8.11 43.72
N SER A 216 35.83 -9.13 43.24
CA SER A 216 37.09 -8.89 42.58
C SER A 216 36.94 -7.57 41.80
N THR A 217 36.87 -6.42 42.51
CA THR A 217 38.01 -5.59 42.79
C THR A 217 39.23 -6.37 42.36
N ILE A 218 39.35 -6.44 41.04
CA ILE A 218 40.55 -6.39 40.26
C ILE A 218 41.51 -5.61 41.15
N LYS A 219 42.23 -6.34 42.02
CA LYS A 219 43.47 -5.88 42.64
C LYS A 219 44.50 -5.91 41.52
N VAL A 220 44.18 -5.31 40.37
CA VAL A 220 45.20 -4.83 39.46
C VAL A 220 45.83 -3.74 40.26
N LYS A 221 47.00 -4.08 40.80
CA LYS A 221 47.94 -3.12 41.34
C LYS A 221 48.07 -2.03 40.28
N ILE A 222 47.43 -0.88 40.53
CA ILE A 222 47.45 0.26 39.62
C ILE A 222 48.92 0.54 39.35
N LEU A 223 49.31 0.45 38.08
CA LEU A 223 50.69 0.69 37.67
C LEU A 223 50.95 2.18 37.89
N LEU A 224 51.78 2.53 38.87
CA LEU A 224 52.09 3.93 39.14
C LEU A 224 53.23 4.40 38.24
N PHE A 225 53.04 5.55 37.60
CA PHE A 225 54.07 6.20 36.79
C PHE A 225 54.32 7.61 37.31
N ASP A 226 55.52 7.84 37.82
CA ASP A 226 55.98 9.13 38.35
C ASP A 226 56.94 9.88 37.41
N GLY A 227 57.27 9.27 36.26
CA GLY A 227 58.23 9.80 35.30
C GLY A 227 59.68 9.40 35.54
N THR A 228 59.99 8.63 36.59
CA THR A 228 61.35 8.17 36.91
C THR A 228 61.69 6.84 36.25
N THR A 229 60.68 5.98 36.07
CA THR A 229 60.81 4.70 35.37
C THR A 229 60.83 4.90 33.85
N ASN A 230 61.45 3.96 33.13
CA ASN A 230 61.51 4.03 31.66
C ASN A 230 60.09 3.99 31.07
N SER A 231 59.69 5.06 30.38
CA SER A 231 58.36 5.22 29.78
C SER A 231 57.95 4.04 28.87
N ASN A 232 58.89 3.46 28.11
CA ASN A 232 58.60 2.32 27.24
C ASN A 232 58.27 1.05 28.05
N ALA A 233 58.94 0.84 29.18
CA ALA A 233 58.65 -0.30 30.06
C ALA A 233 57.27 -0.16 30.70
N PHE A 234 56.90 1.05 31.12
CA PHE A 234 55.55 1.35 31.63
C PHE A 234 54.48 1.11 30.56
N LYS A 235 54.66 1.61 29.32
CA LYS A 235 53.71 1.39 28.21
C LYS A 235 53.48 -0.10 27.92
N LEU A 236 54.55 -0.91 27.93
CA LEU A 236 54.45 -2.36 27.71
C LEU A 236 53.67 -3.05 28.84
N GLN A 237 53.98 -2.74 30.11
CA GLN A 237 53.27 -3.32 31.25
C GLN A 237 51.79 -2.93 31.26
N PHE A 238 51.51 -1.65 30.98
CA PHE A 238 50.14 -1.14 30.86
C PHE A 238 49.36 -1.88 29.76
N GLY A 239 49.96 -2.06 28.58
CA GLY A 239 49.33 -2.77 27.46
C GLY A 239 49.02 -4.24 27.75
N VAL A 240 49.91 -4.95 28.45
CA VAL A 240 49.68 -6.35 28.89
C VAL A 240 48.49 -6.42 29.85
N VAL A 241 48.42 -5.50 30.81
CA VAL A 241 47.32 -5.44 31.78
C VAL A 241 46.00 -5.07 31.09
N ALA A 242 46.01 -4.08 30.20
CA ALA A 242 44.83 -3.66 29.45
C ALA A 242 44.26 -4.80 28.59
N THR A 243 45.13 -5.52 27.87
CA THR A 243 44.73 -6.66 27.04
C THR A 243 44.14 -7.80 27.90
N LYS A 244 44.78 -8.12 29.03
CA LYS A 244 44.30 -9.16 29.94
C LYS A 244 42.94 -8.82 30.57
N ASN A 245 42.67 -7.54 30.83
CA ASN A 245 41.42 -7.09 31.42
C ASN A 245 40.38 -6.64 30.38
N MET A 246 40.66 -6.82 29.08
CA MET A 246 39.77 -6.44 27.98
C MET A 246 39.31 -4.96 28.04
N TRP A 247 40.18 -4.07 28.53
CA TRP A 247 39.87 -2.64 28.62
C TRP A 247 39.63 -2.05 27.23
N ASP A 248 38.55 -1.29 27.09
CA ASP A 248 38.33 -0.42 25.95
C ASP A 248 39.17 0.87 26.06
N ASP A 249 39.02 1.80 25.12
CA ASP A 249 39.84 3.02 25.11
C ASP A 249 39.45 4.01 26.21
N ASP A 250 38.20 3.98 26.69
CA ASP A 250 37.74 4.82 27.79
C ASP A 250 38.29 4.30 29.12
N ASP A 251 38.22 2.98 29.35
CA ASP A 251 38.85 2.31 30.49
C ASP A 251 40.37 2.58 30.52
N LYS A 252 41.04 2.45 29.37
CA LYS A 252 42.48 2.75 29.26
C LYS A 252 42.78 4.21 29.59
N ALA A 253 41.98 5.16 29.13
CA ALA A 253 42.19 6.58 29.42
C ALA A 253 42.06 6.86 30.93
N VAL A 254 40.99 6.38 31.56
CA VAL A 254 40.75 6.55 33.01
C VAL A 254 41.86 5.90 33.83
N VAL A 255 42.23 4.66 33.51
CA VAL A 255 43.29 3.96 34.25
C VAL A 255 44.65 4.61 34.00
N LEU A 256 44.95 5.10 32.80
CA LEU A 256 46.20 5.78 32.49
C LEU A 256 46.33 7.10 33.26
N ILE A 257 45.29 7.92 33.32
CA ILE A 257 45.28 9.17 34.11
C ILE A 257 45.46 8.87 35.59
N THR A 258 44.73 7.87 36.11
CA THR A 258 44.81 7.49 37.52
C THR A 258 46.13 6.79 37.88
N SER A 259 46.91 6.35 36.88
CA SER A 259 48.25 5.80 37.02
C SER A 259 49.34 6.87 37.18
N LEU A 260 49.10 8.10 36.71
CA LEU A 260 50.08 9.20 36.78
C LEU A 260 50.24 9.73 38.22
N ARG A 261 51.48 9.90 38.67
CA ARG A 261 51.83 10.46 39.98
C ARG A 261 52.97 11.47 39.85
N GLY A 262 53.14 12.34 40.86
CA GLY A 262 54.23 13.31 40.90
C GLY A 262 54.34 14.16 39.62
N ALA A 263 55.55 14.32 39.10
CA ALA A 263 55.83 15.12 37.90
C ALA A 263 55.12 14.64 36.63
N ALA A 264 54.68 13.37 36.58
CA ALA A 264 53.95 12.85 35.44
C ALA A 264 52.51 13.37 35.36
N THR A 265 51.92 13.85 36.47
CA THR A 265 50.57 14.44 36.47
C THR A 265 50.47 15.72 35.66
N GLU A 266 51.58 16.44 35.47
CA GLU A 266 51.66 17.62 34.60
C GLU A 266 51.30 17.30 33.13
N ILE A 267 51.37 16.04 32.69
CA ILE A 267 50.87 15.61 31.36
C ILE A 267 49.41 16.02 31.17
N ILE A 268 48.59 15.95 32.23
CA ILE A 268 47.17 16.32 32.17
C ILE A 268 47.02 17.80 31.78
N GLN A 269 47.92 18.67 32.25
CA GLN A 269 47.90 20.09 31.94
C GLN A 269 48.36 20.39 30.50
N ILE A 270 49.20 19.53 29.92
CA ILE A 270 49.69 19.67 28.54
C ILE A 270 48.59 19.34 27.51
N ILE A 271 47.60 18.54 27.89
CA ILE A 271 46.52 18.10 27.01
C ILE A 271 45.35 19.11 27.04
N PRO A 272 44.81 19.52 25.88
CA PRO A 272 43.60 20.36 25.81
C PRO A 272 42.41 19.71 26.50
N ASP A 273 41.56 20.50 27.19
CA ASP A 273 40.45 20.00 28.01
C ASP A 273 39.54 19.02 27.26
N GLY A 274 39.20 19.31 26.00
CA GLY A 274 38.34 18.45 25.18
C GLY A 274 38.93 17.10 24.77
N LYS A 275 40.23 16.86 25.02
CA LYS A 275 40.94 15.62 24.65
C LYS A 275 41.52 14.87 25.85
N ARG A 276 41.27 15.34 27.08
CA ARG A 276 41.81 14.70 28.29
C ARG A 276 41.22 13.32 28.58
N ALA A 277 40.10 12.96 27.96
CA ALA A 277 39.51 11.63 28.04
C ALA A 277 39.97 10.69 26.91
N GLU A 278 40.70 11.19 25.90
CA GLU A 278 41.16 10.38 24.78
C GLU A 278 42.47 9.67 25.10
N PHE A 279 42.46 8.34 25.15
CA PHE A 279 43.66 7.53 25.40
C PHE A 279 44.84 7.92 24.50
N ALA A 280 44.58 8.11 23.20
CA ALA A 280 45.59 8.49 22.22
C ALA A 280 46.26 9.84 22.55
N ALA A 281 45.47 10.85 22.95
CA ALA A 281 46.00 12.18 23.30
C ALA A 281 46.90 12.12 24.54
N ILE A 282 46.50 11.34 25.55
CA ILE A 282 47.28 11.14 26.78
C ILE A 282 48.59 10.42 26.46
N MET A 283 48.55 9.39 25.64
CA MET A 283 49.74 8.63 25.23
C MET A 283 50.74 9.47 24.43
N VAL A 284 50.27 10.32 23.52
CA VAL A 284 51.11 11.24 22.76
C VAL A 284 51.80 12.26 23.68
N ALA A 285 51.06 12.82 24.64
CA ALA A 285 51.63 13.77 25.60
C ALA A 285 52.65 13.11 26.54
N LEU A 286 52.39 11.87 26.96
CA LEU A 286 53.32 11.07 27.75
C LEU A 286 54.62 10.77 27.00
N GLU A 287 54.52 10.41 25.71
CA GLU A 287 55.69 10.15 24.86
C GLU A 287 56.48 11.42 24.53
N ARG A 288 55.79 12.55 24.36
CA ARG A 288 56.43 13.87 24.19
C ARG A 288 57.27 14.24 25.41
N LYS A 289 56.79 13.97 26.62
CA LYS A 289 57.46 14.37 27.86
C LYS A 289 58.51 13.36 28.33
N TYR A 290 58.21 12.06 28.29
CA TYR A 290 59.05 10.99 28.86
C TYR A 290 59.56 9.97 27.84
N GLY A 291 59.37 10.21 26.54
CA GLY A 291 59.91 9.37 25.48
C GLY A 291 61.44 9.32 25.48
N SER A 292 62.02 8.47 24.63
CA SER A 292 63.47 8.33 24.55
C SER A 292 64.16 9.68 24.25
N LYS A 293 65.42 9.85 24.69
CA LYS A 293 66.23 11.07 24.39
C LYS A 293 66.25 11.41 22.90
N ARG A 294 66.21 10.39 22.04
CA ARG A 294 66.11 10.55 20.58
C ARG A 294 64.77 11.16 20.17
N CYS A 295 63.65 10.68 20.74
CA CYS A 295 62.30 11.21 20.48
C CYS A 295 62.13 12.64 20.99
N GLN A 296 62.65 12.96 22.19
CA GLN A 296 62.63 14.31 22.74
C GLN A 296 63.40 15.30 21.83
N LYS A 297 64.63 14.94 21.43
CA LYS A 297 65.47 15.76 20.53
C LYS A 297 64.85 15.95 19.14
N LEU A 298 64.17 14.94 18.61
CA LEU A 298 63.40 15.05 17.36
C LEU A 298 62.21 16.00 17.54
N ASN A 299 61.50 15.90 18.65
CA ASN A 299 60.33 16.73 18.93
C ASN A 299 60.72 18.20 19.13
N GLU A 300 61.81 18.50 19.85
CA GLU A 300 62.37 19.86 19.96
C GLU A 300 62.72 20.44 18.58
N ARG A 301 63.38 19.65 17.72
CA ARG A 301 63.70 20.08 16.35
C ARG A 301 62.43 20.37 15.54
N ILE A 302 61.40 19.53 15.65
CA ILE A 302 60.12 19.72 14.96
C ILE A 302 59.43 20.99 15.45
N GLN A 303 59.41 21.25 16.76
CA GLN A 303 58.81 22.47 17.32
C GLN A 303 59.58 23.73 16.92
N ASN A 304 60.91 23.67 16.87
CA ASN A 304 61.73 24.78 16.37
C ASN A 304 61.42 25.08 14.91
N TYR A 305 61.30 24.05 14.05
CA TYR A 305 60.89 24.26 12.66
C TYR A 305 59.47 24.80 12.53
N ALA A 306 58.51 24.30 13.31
CA ALA A 306 57.13 24.80 13.30
C ALA A 306 57.07 26.27 13.72
N THR A 307 57.80 26.65 14.76
CA THR A 307 57.88 28.03 15.25
C THR A 307 58.54 28.96 14.22
N GLU A 308 59.60 28.48 13.55
CA GLU A 308 60.27 29.27 12.51
C GLU A 308 59.37 29.44 11.28
N ILE A 309 58.63 28.42 10.87
CA ILE A 309 57.64 28.50 9.79
C ILE A 309 56.54 29.51 10.16
N GLU A 310 55.99 29.47 11.37
CA GLU A 310 55.00 30.45 11.82
C GLU A 310 55.55 31.88 11.87
N ARG A 311 56.82 32.05 12.25
CA ARG A 311 57.49 33.35 12.25
C ARG A 311 57.63 33.89 10.84
N VAL A 312 58.09 33.07 9.90
CA VAL A 312 58.21 33.43 8.48
C VAL A 312 56.83 33.78 7.91
N TYR A 313 55.80 33.00 8.24
CA TYR A 313 54.43 33.25 7.76
C TYR A 313 53.81 34.52 8.35
N ARG A 314 54.20 34.94 9.56
CA ARG A 314 53.75 36.21 10.16
C ARG A 314 54.51 37.44 9.66
N CYS A 315 55.69 37.27 9.07
CA CYS A 315 56.54 38.38 8.58
C CYS A 315 56.44 38.59 7.06
N ALA A 316 55.71 37.74 6.34
CA ALA A 316 55.38 37.87 4.92
C ALA A 316 53.96 38.44 4.77
#